data_AF-A0A4V1SQC1-F1
#
_entry.id   AF-A0A4V1SQC1-F1
#
_cell.length_a   1.000
_cell.length_b   1.000
_cell.length_c   1.000
_cell.angle_alpha   90.00
_cell.angle_beta   90.00
_cell.angle_gamma   90.00
#
_symmetry.space_group_name_H-M   'P 1'
#
loop_
_entity.id
_entity.type
_entity.pdbx_description
1 polymer ?
#
loop_
_entity_poly.entity_id
_entity_poly.type
_entity_poly.pdbx_seq_one_letter_code
_entity_poly.pdbx_strand_id
1 'polypeptide(L)'
;MKLYMAIVTGMLASSACTATPAGLPKSPPQGHQLTMAPPIYLVSAEKKSTATADQLKTQFPQLSFVVKNGFTAYRITYNTTDALGKAVVASGAIFVPDVQQALPMLNYNHGTIFPSQEYQAPSYMRNNAESGIGKLFSAAGYLVVVPDYVGYGSSKKSPHPYGAYHIIANSVTDMLYAAREFCGDKKINLSGKNFFSGWSEGAAVALAVVKKLEASNDQNFVPTSSVLNAGPYYSSAFVDRILASETPLKYMPTYVWVLRSYNWIYGINRPDNYYFNEPAAGDLSKDAEAEITHDPK
;
A
#
# COMPACT_ATOMS: atom_id res chain seq x y z
N MET A 1 -9.70 -12.75 10.46
CA MET A 1 -9.01 -13.96 10.94
C MET A 1 -8.18 -14.64 9.85
N LYS A 2 -8.79 -15.13 8.76
CA LYS A 2 -8.06 -15.75 7.63
C LYS A 2 -6.94 -14.87 7.06
N LEU A 3 -7.20 -13.56 6.91
CA LEU A 3 -6.20 -12.58 6.47
C LEU A 3 -4.97 -12.53 7.38
N TYR A 4 -5.17 -12.37 8.70
CA TYR A 4 -4.08 -12.31 9.66
C TYR A 4 -3.25 -13.59 9.68
N MET A 5 -3.89 -14.76 9.70
CA MET A 5 -3.18 -16.04 9.66
C MET A 5 -2.38 -16.21 8.38
N ALA A 6 -2.92 -15.85 7.21
CA ALA A 6 -2.20 -15.96 5.94
C ALA A 6 -0.92 -15.10 5.93
N ILE A 7 -1.03 -13.84 6.36
CA ILE A 7 0.10 -12.90 6.36
C ILE A 7 1.12 -13.27 7.44
N VAL A 8 0.69 -13.57 8.66
CA VAL A 8 1.59 -13.99 9.75
C VAL A 8 2.32 -15.28 9.40
N THR A 9 1.63 -16.27 8.85
CA THR A 9 2.25 -17.53 8.43
C THR A 9 3.23 -17.31 7.29
N GLY A 10 2.87 -16.49 6.29
CA GLY A 10 3.76 -16.16 5.17
C GLY A 10 5.04 -15.46 5.63
N MET A 11 4.96 -14.52 6.57
CA MET A 11 6.16 -13.85 7.11
C MET A 11 7.01 -14.76 7.99
N LEU A 12 6.39 -15.59 8.84
CA LEU A 12 7.12 -16.56 9.69
C LEU A 12 7.79 -17.67 8.86
N ALA A 13 7.20 -18.05 7.72
CA ALA A 13 7.70 -19.10 6.84
C ALA A 13 8.78 -18.62 5.85
N SER A 14 9.08 -17.32 5.79
CA SER A 14 10.09 -16.76 4.87
C SER A 14 11.54 -17.08 5.33
N SER A 15 11.88 -18.37 5.28
CA SER A 15 13.25 -18.87 5.22
C SER A 15 13.69 -18.80 3.75
N ALA A 16 14.82 -18.17 3.48
CA ALA A 16 15.29 -17.81 2.13
C ALA A 16 15.11 -18.91 1.08
N CYS A 17 14.26 -18.66 0.08
CA CYS A 17 14.30 -19.38 -1.19
C CYS A 17 15.35 -18.72 -2.09
N THR A 18 16.48 -19.40 -2.29
CA THR A 18 17.47 -19.05 -3.31
C THR A 18 16.97 -19.54 -4.66
N ALA A 19 16.13 -18.76 -5.33
CA ALA A 19 15.78 -19.00 -6.73
C ALA A 19 16.65 -18.11 -7.63
N THR A 20 17.35 -18.74 -8.58
CA THR A 20 18.14 -18.08 -9.62
C THR A 20 17.19 -17.29 -10.52
N PRO A 21 17.43 -15.99 -10.80
CA PRO A 21 16.49 -15.18 -11.57
C PRO A 21 16.51 -15.61 -13.04
N ALA A 22 15.35 -16.00 -13.57
CA ALA A 22 15.12 -16.06 -15.00
C ALA A 22 15.09 -14.64 -15.56
N GLY A 23 15.73 -14.42 -16.71
CA GLY A 23 15.86 -13.11 -17.34
C GLY A 23 14.51 -12.42 -17.55
N LEU A 24 14.32 -11.28 -16.89
CA LEU A 24 13.14 -10.44 -17.07
C LEU A 24 13.19 -9.73 -18.45
N PRO A 25 12.05 -9.57 -19.14
CA PRO A 25 11.98 -8.75 -20.34
C PRO A 25 12.31 -7.28 -20.02
N LYS A 26 12.89 -6.60 -21.01
CA LYS A 26 13.36 -5.20 -20.91
C LYS A 26 12.25 -4.28 -20.40
N SER A 27 12.59 -3.43 -19.44
CA SER A 27 11.71 -2.41 -18.87
C SER A 27 11.13 -1.49 -19.96
N PRO A 28 9.88 -1.03 -19.82
CA PRO A 28 9.32 0.02 -20.67
C PRO A 28 10.16 1.31 -20.57
N PRO A 29 10.02 2.24 -21.54
CA PRO A 29 10.75 3.51 -21.52
C PRO A 29 10.49 4.25 -20.20
N GLN A 30 11.55 4.81 -19.61
CA GLN A 30 11.47 5.67 -18.44
C GLN A 30 10.74 6.97 -18.79
N GLY A 31 9.42 6.99 -18.59
CA GLY A 31 8.62 8.20 -18.64
C GLY A 31 8.62 8.88 -17.28
N HIS A 32 9.12 10.12 -17.24
CA HIS A 32 9.22 11.04 -16.09
C HIS A 32 10.24 10.62 -15.01
N GLN A 33 11.51 10.93 -15.28
CA GLN A 33 12.57 10.90 -14.30
C GLN A 33 12.66 12.24 -13.54
N LEU A 34 12.77 12.13 -12.22
CA LEU A 34 13.27 13.09 -11.23
C LEU A 34 12.37 14.29 -10.89
N THR A 35 11.33 14.05 -10.10
CA THR A 35 10.99 15.00 -9.04
C THR A 35 12.16 15.04 -8.06
N MET A 36 12.73 16.22 -7.78
CA MET A 36 13.77 16.33 -6.76
C MET A 36 13.19 15.82 -5.44
N ALA A 37 13.90 14.90 -4.78
CA ALA A 37 13.55 14.46 -3.44
C ALA A 37 13.33 15.71 -2.55
N PRO A 38 12.22 15.79 -1.80
CA PRO A 38 12.05 16.88 -0.86
C PRO A 38 13.22 16.84 0.14
N PRO A 39 13.74 18.00 0.57
CA PRO A 39 14.87 18.05 1.50
C PRO A 39 14.52 17.45 2.87
N ILE A 40 13.23 17.41 3.21
CA ILE A 40 12.65 16.81 4.43
C ILE A 40 11.33 16.14 4.04
N TYR A 41 11.19 14.86 4.38
CA TYR A 41 9.99 14.09 4.10
C TYR A 41 8.94 14.25 5.20
N LEU A 42 9.33 14.13 6.47
CA LEU A 42 8.45 14.19 7.63
C LEU A 42 7.95 15.63 7.86
N VAL A 43 6.64 15.81 7.87
CA VAL A 43 5.99 17.09 8.17
C VAL A 43 5.52 17.15 9.62
N SER A 44 4.86 16.09 10.10
CA SER A 44 4.42 16.01 11.49
C SER A 44 4.24 14.56 11.96
N ALA A 45 4.31 14.36 13.27
CA ALA A 45 4.03 13.09 13.92
C ALA A 45 3.18 13.29 15.18
N GLU A 46 1.96 12.77 15.17
CA GLU A 46 0.99 12.84 16.26
C GLU A 46 0.86 11.46 16.93
N LYS A 47 1.13 11.36 18.24
CA LYS A 47 0.82 10.14 19.00
C LYS A 47 -0.70 9.98 19.09
N LYS A 48 -1.24 8.83 18.67
CA LYS A 48 -2.69 8.58 18.65
C LYS A 48 -3.14 7.61 19.73
N SER A 49 -2.41 6.50 19.92
CA SER A 49 -2.82 5.46 20.86
C SER A 49 -1.65 4.63 21.34
N THR A 50 -1.89 3.88 22.42
CA THR A 50 -0.99 2.85 22.95
C THR A 50 -1.81 1.61 23.27
N ALA A 51 -1.20 0.43 23.18
CA ALA A 51 -1.80 -0.80 23.70
C ALA A 51 -0.74 -1.67 24.37
N THR A 52 -1.09 -2.31 25.48
CA THR A 52 -0.22 -3.27 26.16
C THR A 52 -0.25 -4.63 25.45
N ALA A 53 0.76 -5.47 25.71
CA ALA A 53 0.78 -6.83 25.22
C ALA A 53 -0.47 -7.63 25.67
N ASP A 54 -0.93 -7.43 26.90
CA ASP A 54 -2.10 -8.14 27.43
C ASP A 54 -3.40 -7.72 26.74
N GLN A 55 -3.60 -6.41 26.52
CA GLN A 55 -4.72 -5.91 25.72
C GLN A 55 -4.74 -6.52 24.31
N LEU A 56 -3.56 -6.66 23.70
CA LEU A 56 -3.42 -7.26 22.37
C LEU A 56 -3.65 -8.77 22.36
N LYS A 57 -3.21 -9.50 23.39
CA LYS A 57 -3.52 -10.93 23.54
C LYS A 57 -5.03 -11.14 23.71
N THR A 58 -5.71 -10.28 24.45
CA THR A 58 -7.18 -10.31 24.55
C THR A 58 -7.85 -9.97 23.22
N GLN A 59 -7.31 -9.00 22.47
CA GLN A 59 -7.86 -8.62 21.17
C GLN A 59 -7.63 -9.71 20.09
N PHE A 60 -6.50 -10.41 20.15
CA PHE A 60 -6.08 -11.42 19.17
C PHE A 60 -5.72 -12.76 19.84
N PRO A 61 -6.67 -13.44 20.52
CA PRO A 61 -6.36 -14.61 21.35
C PRO A 61 -5.71 -15.75 20.56
N GLN A 62 -6.17 -15.97 19.32
CA GLN A 62 -5.65 -16.99 18.41
C GLN A 62 -4.23 -16.70 17.88
N LEU A 63 -3.74 -15.47 18.07
CA LEU A 63 -2.41 -15.01 17.66
C LEU A 63 -1.58 -14.54 18.88
N SER A 64 -2.01 -14.86 20.09
CA SER A 64 -1.33 -14.44 21.32
C SER A 64 0.14 -14.89 21.39
N PHE A 65 0.49 -15.99 20.72
CA PHE A 65 1.86 -16.51 20.61
C PHE A 65 2.83 -15.58 19.85
N VAL A 66 2.34 -14.68 18.99
CA VAL A 66 3.17 -13.66 18.33
C VAL A 66 3.19 -12.33 19.06
N VAL A 67 2.28 -12.11 20.02
CA VAL A 67 2.16 -10.86 20.76
C VAL A 67 3.14 -10.86 21.93
N LYS A 68 4.30 -10.21 21.74
CA LYS A 68 5.37 -10.13 22.74
C LYS A 68 5.42 -8.78 23.45
N ASN A 69 5.02 -7.71 22.77
CA ASN A 69 5.20 -6.34 23.22
C ASN A 69 3.90 -5.53 23.14
N GLY A 70 3.83 -4.45 23.92
CA GLY A 70 2.93 -3.34 23.63
C GLY A 70 3.44 -2.50 22.46
N PHE A 71 2.66 -1.50 22.06
CA PHE A 71 3.10 -0.52 21.07
C PHE A 71 2.52 0.88 21.34
N THR A 72 3.16 1.88 20.74
CA THR A 72 2.63 3.23 20.54
C THR A 72 2.40 3.49 19.04
N ALA A 73 1.20 3.93 18.67
CA ALA A 73 0.86 4.27 17.30
C ALA A 73 0.87 5.79 17.07
N TYR A 74 1.44 6.19 15.93
CA TYR A 74 1.58 7.57 15.48
C TYR A 74 0.91 7.75 14.13
N ARG A 75 0.18 8.84 13.96
CA ARG A 75 -0.18 9.37 12.65
C ARG A 75 0.96 10.26 12.21
N ILE A 76 1.48 10.04 11.01
CA ILE A 76 2.43 10.96 10.39
C ILE A 76 1.83 11.63 9.17
N THR A 77 2.32 12.82 8.87
CA THR A 77 2.14 13.45 7.56
C THR A 77 3.51 13.68 6.92
N TYR A 78 3.57 13.59 5.60
CA TYR A 78 4.83 13.66 4.86
C TYR A 78 4.68 14.31 3.48
N ASN A 79 5.74 14.96 3.02
CA ASN A 79 5.84 15.56 1.71
C ASN A 79 6.04 14.47 0.65
N THR A 80 5.28 14.54 -0.44
CA THR A 80 5.41 13.67 -1.61
C THR A 80 4.80 14.36 -2.84
N THR A 81 4.63 13.63 -3.93
CA THR A 81 3.94 14.09 -5.14
C THR A 81 2.74 13.21 -5.46
N ASP A 82 1.69 13.82 -6.02
CA ASP A 82 0.59 13.07 -6.61
C ASP A 82 0.97 12.40 -7.94
N ALA A 83 0.01 11.75 -8.58
CA ALA A 83 0.25 11.02 -9.83
C ALA A 83 0.64 11.91 -11.02
N LEU A 84 0.38 13.22 -10.94
CA LEU A 84 0.75 14.21 -11.96
C LEU A 84 2.06 14.92 -11.59
N GLY A 85 2.75 14.50 -10.53
CA GLY A 85 3.99 15.10 -10.06
C GLY A 85 3.80 16.38 -9.26
N LYS A 86 2.56 16.76 -8.90
CA LYS A 86 2.30 17.94 -8.08
C LYS A 86 2.61 17.63 -6.62
N ALA A 87 3.32 18.54 -5.95
CA ALA A 87 3.61 18.42 -4.53
C ALA A 87 2.32 18.36 -3.68
N VAL A 88 2.24 17.36 -2.80
CA VAL A 88 1.13 17.14 -1.86
C VAL A 88 1.67 16.68 -0.51
N VAL A 89 0.84 16.83 0.53
CA VAL A 89 1.09 16.22 1.84
C VAL A 89 0.21 14.99 1.97
N ALA A 90 0.83 13.83 2.12
CA ALA A 90 0.15 12.56 2.38
C ALA A 90 0.25 12.18 3.86
N SER A 91 -0.41 11.09 4.25
CA SER A 91 -0.38 10.59 5.63
C SER A 91 -0.27 9.07 5.69
N GLY A 92 -0.01 8.57 6.88
CA GLY A 92 -0.04 7.14 7.18
C GLY A 92 0.14 6.91 8.68
N ALA A 93 0.15 5.64 9.06
CA ALA A 93 0.36 5.19 10.42
C ALA A 93 1.76 4.59 10.61
N ILE A 94 2.36 4.85 11.78
CA ILE A 94 3.55 4.16 12.26
C ILE A 94 3.20 3.49 13.60
N PHE A 95 3.54 2.21 13.75
CA PHE A 95 3.40 1.46 14.99
C PHE A 95 4.79 1.12 15.55
N VAL A 96 5.09 1.62 16.74
CA VAL A 96 6.39 1.46 17.40
C VAL A 96 6.22 0.52 18.59
N PRO A 97 6.89 -0.66 18.62
CA PRO A 97 6.84 -1.55 19.77
C PRO A 97 7.57 -0.95 20.96
N ASP A 98 7.08 -1.27 22.16
CA ASP A 98 7.66 -0.81 23.42
C ASP A 98 8.89 -1.66 23.80
N VAL A 99 9.98 -1.54 23.02
CA VAL A 99 11.26 -2.25 23.22
C VAL A 99 12.46 -1.32 23.05
N GLN A 100 13.60 -1.71 23.61
CA GLN A 100 14.85 -0.92 23.53
C GLN A 100 15.81 -1.38 22.41
N GLN A 101 15.59 -2.57 21.86
CA GLN A 101 16.43 -3.15 20.82
C GLN A 101 16.25 -2.46 19.45
N ALA A 102 17.25 -2.59 18.59
CA ALA A 102 17.15 -2.11 17.21
C ALA A 102 16.02 -2.84 16.46
N LEU A 103 15.15 -2.08 15.80
CA LEU A 103 13.92 -2.58 15.20
C LEU A 103 14.10 -2.95 13.73
N PRO A 104 13.63 -4.12 13.27
CA PRO A 104 13.34 -4.31 11.85
C PRO A 104 12.16 -3.43 11.44
N MET A 105 12.20 -2.87 10.23
CA MET A 105 11.10 -2.11 9.66
C MET A 105 10.25 -3.03 8.78
N LEU A 106 8.93 -2.96 8.92
CA LEU A 106 7.96 -3.56 8.01
C LEU A 106 7.17 -2.46 7.32
N ASN A 107 7.27 -2.37 6.00
CA ASN A 107 6.33 -1.64 5.17
C ASN A 107 5.14 -2.55 4.83
N TYR A 108 3.98 -2.24 5.40
CA TYR A 108 2.75 -2.94 5.09
C TYR A 108 1.80 -2.04 4.29
N ASN A 109 1.36 -2.55 3.14
CA ASN A 109 0.57 -1.82 2.15
C ASN A 109 -0.86 -2.40 2.13
N HIS A 110 -1.86 -1.57 2.39
CA HIS A 110 -3.26 -2.01 2.50
C HIS A 110 -3.87 -2.36 1.13
N GLY A 111 -4.93 -3.18 1.14
CA GLY A 111 -5.72 -3.46 -0.06
C GLY A 111 -6.63 -2.30 -0.46
N THR A 112 -7.48 -2.52 -1.47
CA THR A 112 -8.37 -1.49 -2.01
C THR A 112 -9.20 -0.80 -0.93
N ILE A 113 -9.15 0.53 -0.88
CA ILE A 113 -10.08 1.38 -0.13
C ILE A 113 -10.88 2.17 -1.16
N PHE A 114 -12.18 1.93 -1.29
CA PHE A 114 -12.98 2.75 -2.20
C PHE A 114 -13.07 4.21 -1.69
N PRO A 115 -13.26 5.21 -2.57
CA PRO A 115 -13.48 6.60 -2.15
C PRO A 115 -14.62 6.73 -1.13
N SER A 116 -15.70 5.97 -1.29
CA SER A 116 -16.80 5.87 -0.31
C SER A 116 -16.36 5.36 1.07
N GLN A 117 -15.21 4.69 1.14
CA GLN A 117 -14.62 4.08 2.33
C GLN A 117 -13.36 4.79 2.81
N GLU A 118 -13.10 6.04 2.39
CA GLU A 118 -11.89 6.82 2.74
C GLU A 118 -11.60 6.82 4.25
N TYR A 119 -12.63 6.78 5.08
CA TYR A 119 -12.53 6.64 6.54
C TYR A 119 -11.74 5.41 7.03
N GLN A 120 -11.46 4.44 6.16
CA GLN A 120 -10.67 3.25 6.46
C GLN A 120 -9.16 3.46 6.33
N ALA A 121 -8.70 4.62 5.85
CA ALA A 121 -7.29 4.94 5.70
C ALA A 121 -6.50 4.65 7.00
N PRO A 122 -5.34 3.98 6.93
CA PRO A 122 -4.53 3.58 8.08
C PRO A 122 -4.27 4.68 9.13
N SER A 123 -4.04 5.93 8.71
CA SER A 123 -3.76 7.07 9.60
C SER A 123 -4.93 7.47 10.49
N TYR A 124 -6.16 7.03 10.17
CA TYR A 124 -7.31 7.18 11.06
C TYR A 124 -7.35 6.14 12.17
N MET A 125 -6.56 5.06 12.07
CA MET A 125 -6.40 4.01 13.08
C MET A 125 -7.72 3.40 13.56
N ARG A 126 -8.72 3.33 12.68
CA ARG A 126 -9.97 2.62 12.97
C ARG A 126 -9.67 1.15 13.21
N ASN A 127 -10.49 0.50 14.03
CA ASN A 127 -10.34 -0.93 14.29
C ASN A 127 -10.85 -1.76 13.09
N ASN A 128 -10.03 -1.86 12.05
CA ASN A 128 -10.27 -2.63 10.84
C ASN A 128 -9.17 -3.69 10.63
N ALA A 129 -9.36 -4.53 9.61
CA ALA A 129 -8.45 -5.64 9.31
C ALA A 129 -7.00 -5.16 9.06
N GLU A 130 -6.83 -4.09 8.31
CA GLU A 130 -5.52 -3.54 7.95
C GLU A 130 -4.78 -2.96 9.18
N SER A 131 -5.50 -2.23 10.05
CA SER A 131 -4.96 -1.72 11.32
C SER A 131 -4.50 -2.84 12.25
N GLY A 132 -5.19 -3.99 12.22
CA GLY A 132 -4.83 -5.14 13.04
C GLY A 132 -3.49 -5.75 12.64
N ILE A 133 -3.12 -5.67 11.36
CA ILE A 133 -1.81 -6.13 10.87
C ILE A 133 -0.71 -5.23 11.44
N GLY A 134 -0.88 -3.91 11.38
CA GLY A 134 0.02 -2.95 12.02
C GLY A 134 0.25 -3.24 13.50
N LYS A 135 -0.84 -3.46 14.25
CA LYS A 135 -0.82 -3.79 15.68
C LYS A 135 -0.10 -5.11 15.96
N LEU A 136 -0.42 -6.17 15.21
CA LEU A 136 0.13 -7.52 15.41
C LEU A 136 1.63 -7.59 15.12
N PHE A 137 2.07 -7.01 13.99
CA PHE A 137 3.49 -7.00 13.66
C PHE A 137 4.29 -6.09 14.58
N SER A 138 3.71 -4.97 15.01
CA SER A 138 4.34 -4.15 16.04
C SER A 138 4.48 -4.92 17.33
N ALA A 139 3.42 -5.58 17.81
CA ALA A 139 3.50 -6.45 18.98
C ALA A 139 4.51 -7.60 18.85
N ALA A 140 4.80 -8.06 17.63
CA ALA A 140 5.83 -9.05 17.34
C ALA A 140 7.27 -8.49 17.33
N GLY A 141 7.43 -7.16 17.41
CA GLY A 141 8.72 -6.48 17.54
C GLY A 141 9.19 -5.70 16.30
N TYR A 142 8.29 -5.38 15.37
CA TYR A 142 8.62 -4.60 14.16
C TYR A 142 8.20 -3.14 14.30
N LEU A 143 9.01 -2.21 13.80
CA LEU A 143 8.49 -0.89 13.44
C LEU A 143 7.62 -1.06 12.19
N VAL A 144 6.32 -0.80 12.27
CA VAL A 144 5.42 -0.99 11.12
C VAL A 144 5.04 0.35 10.52
N VAL A 145 5.25 0.51 9.22
CA VAL A 145 4.92 1.70 8.42
C VAL A 145 3.79 1.33 7.47
N VAL A 146 2.64 2.00 7.62
CA VAL A 146 1.41 1.74 6.86
C VAL A 146 0.94 3.03 6.17
N PRO A 147 1.26 3.24 4.89
CA PRO A 147 0.84 4.42 4.14
C PRO A 147 -0.66 4.45 3.90
N ASP A 148 -1.25 5.65 3.84
CA ASP A 148 -2.62 5.80 3.35
C ASP A 148 -2.73 5.73 1.83
N TYR A 149 -1.61 5.89 1.11
CA TYR A 149 -1.52 6.29 -0.31
C TYR A 149 -2.03 7.71 -0.60
N VAL A 150 -1.53 8.27 -1.71
CA VAL A 150 -2.10 9.50 -2.27
C VAL A 150 -3.55 9.24 -2.69
N GLY A 151 -4.43 10.14 -2.30
CA GLY A 151 -5.88 10.07 -2.51
C GLY A 151 -6.68 9.68 -1.27
N TYR A 152 -6.01 9.46 -0.14
CA TYR A 152 -6.64 9.24 1.15
C TYR A 152 -5.98 10.08 2.25
N GLY A 153 -6.62 10.14 3.43
CA GLY A 153 -6.09 10.81 4.60
C GLY A 153 -5.85 12.30 4.33
N SER A 154 -4.64 12.79 4.62
CA SER A 154 -4.25 14.17 4.40
C SER A 154 -4.27 14.59 2.92
N SER A 155 -4.21 13.61 2.00
CA SER A 155 -4.18 13.84 0.54
C SER A 155 -5.50 13.56 -0.17
N LYS A 156 -6.60 13.34 0.57
CA LYS A 156 -7.92 12.89 0.05
C LYS A 156 -8.59 13.78 -1.02
N LYS A 157 -8.07 14.97 -1.24
CA LYS A 157 -8.52 15.86 -2.33
C LYS A 157 -7.90 15.49 -3.69
N SER A 158 -6.84 14.69 -3.68
CA SER A 158 -6.21 14.16 -4.88
C SER A 158 -6.91 12.85 -5.29
N PRO A 159 -7.03 12.54 -6.58
CA PRO A 159 -7.50 11.22 -6.99
C PRO A 159 -6.46 10.15 -6.66
N HIS A 160 -6.92 9.00 -6.14
CA HIS A 160 -6.07 7.85 -5.96
C HIS A 160 -5.78 7.17 -7.32
N PRO A 161 -4.50 6.98 -7.72
CA PRO A 161 -4.14 6.39 -9.01
C PRO A 161 -4.23 4.86 -9.00
N TYR A 162 -5.44 4.34 -8.75
CA TYR A 162 -5.71 2.91 -8.58
C TYR A 162 -5.20 2.08 -9.77
N GLY A 163 -4.46 1.02 -9.50
CA GLY A 163 -3.85 0.17 -10.54
C GLY A 163 -2.55 0.70 -11.16
N ALA A 164 -2.17 1.96 -10.92
CA ALA A 164 -0.88 2.51 -11.34
C ALA A 164 0.16 2.34 -10.22
N TYR A 165 0.44 1.07 -9.86
CA TYR A 165 1.22 0.73 -8.65
C TYR A 165 2.62 1.35 -8.60
N HIS A 166 3.28 1.55 -9.74
CA HIS A 166 4.57 2.22 -9.82
C HIS A 166 4.51 3.71 -9.43
N ILE A 167 3.38 4.38 -9.68
CA ILE A 167 3.14 5.76 -9.25
C ILE A 167 2.86 5.79 -7.75
N ILE A 168 2.02 4.88 -7.25
CA ILE A 168 1.72 4.76 -5.82
C ILE A 168 3.03 4.51 -5.03
N ALA A 169 3.91 3.65 -5.54
CA ALA A 169 5.19 3.32 -4.95
C ALA A 169 6.12 4.52 -4.71
N ASN A 170 6.00 5.60 -5.49
CA ASN A 170 6.75 6.83 -5.24
C ASN A 170 6.37 7.41 -3.87
N SER A 171 5.07 7.64 -3.64
CA SER A 171 4.58 8.18 -2.37
C SER A 171 4.82 7.25 -1.18
N VAL A 172 4.73 5.94 -1.39
CA VAL A 172 5.06 4.97 -0.34
C VAL A 172 6.54 5.02 0.03
N THR A 173 7.43 5.13 -0.96
CA THR A 173 8.87 5.24 -0.73
C THR A 173 9.21 6.51 0.06
N ASP A 174 8.58 7.63 -0.30
CA ASP A 174 8.72 8.91 0.43
C ASP A 174 8.27 8.77 1.90
N MET A 175 7.23 7.98 2.18
CA MET A 175 6.83 7.67 3.56
C MET A 175 7.89 6.85 4.31
N LEU A 176 8.61 5.95 3.65
CA LEU A 176 9.70 5.19 4.29
C LEU A 176 10.82 6.14 4.73
N TYR A 177 11.16 7.12 3.89
CA TYR A 177 12.09 8.19 4.27
C TYR A 177 11.56 9.02 5.45
N ALA A 178 10.29 9.43 5.42
CA ALA A 178 9.66 10.12 6.55
C ALA A 178 9.67 9.27 7.84
N ALA A 179 9.52 7.95 7.73
CA ALA A 179 9.60 7.04 8.86
C ALA A 179 11.02 6.94 9.44
N ARG A 180 12.07 7.02 8.61
CA ARG A 180 13.46 7.11 9.08
C ARG A 180 13.74 8.41 9.80
N GLU A 181 13.28 9.53 9.25
CA GLU A 181 13.37 10.85 9.91
C GLU A 181 12.64 10.83 11.26
N PHE A 182 11.43 10.27 11.29
CA PHE A 182 10.67 10.07 12.54
C PHE A 182 11.46 9.24 13.56
N CYS A 183 12.12 8.17 13.12
CA CYS A 183 12.96 7.36 14.01
C CYS A 183 14.17 8.15 14.54
N GLY A 184 14.80 8.97 13.71
CA GLY A 184 15.87 9.88 14.12
C GLY A 184 15.41 10.84 15.22
N ASP A 185 14.28 11.53 15.01
CA ASP A 185 13.69 12.47 15.97
C ASP A 185 13.31 11.80 17.29
N LYS A 186 12.80 10.57 17.23
CA LYS A 186 12.41 9.78 18.42
C LYS A 186 13.55 8.98 19.03
N LYS A 187 14.76 9.03 18.46
CA LYS A 187 15.93 8.22 18.88
C LYS A 187 15.62 6.71 18.88
N ILE A 188 14.84 6.26 17.90
CA ILE A 188 14.52 4.84 17.68
C ILE A 188 15.61 4.25 16.79
N ASN A 189 16.28 3.20 17.28
CA ASN A 189 17.31 2.50 16.53
C ASN A 189 16.68 1.53 15.54
N LEU A 190 17.05 1.62 14.27
CA LEU A 190 16.69 0.66 13.23
C LEU A 190 17.80 -0.37 13.05
N SER A 191 17.44 -1.63 12.87
CA SER A 191 18.38 -2.74 12.65
C SER A 191 18.95 -2.79 11.23
N GLY A 192 18.41 -2.00 10.30
CA GLY A 192 18.73 -2.06 8.87
C GLY A 192 18.00 -3.18 8.11
N LYS A 193 17.23 -4.05 8.79
CA LYS A 193 16.38 -5.05 8.13
C LYS A 193 15.05 -4.43 7.69
N ASN A 194 14.73 -4.57 6.41
CA ASN A 194 13.54 -4.00 5.78
C ASN A 194 12.67 -5.10 5.17
N PHE A 195 11.43 -5.19 5.63
CA PHE A 195 10.45 -6.18 5.17
C PHE A 195 9.33 -5.46 4.42
N PHE A 196 8.83 -6.09 3.36
CA PHE A 196 7.77 -5.53 2.54
C PHE A 196 6.61 -6.50 2.43
N SER A 197 5.40 -6.00 2.63
CA SER A 197 4.21 -6.82 2.48
C SER A 197 3.00 -5.98 2.11
N GLY A 198 1.96 -6.67 1.67
CA GLY A 198 0.66 -6.08 1.42
C GLY A 198 -0.35 -7.13 1.02
N TRP A 199 -1.59 -6.69 0.85
CA TRP A 199 -2.72 -7.51 0.45
C TRP A 199 -3.43 -6.94 -0.79
N SER A 200 -3.78 -7.78 -1.76
CA SER A 200 -4.51 -7.37 -2.98
C SER A 200 -3.76 -6.24 -3.71
N GLU A 201 -4.37 -5.06 -3.88
CA GLU A 201 -3.69 -3.85 -4.36
C GLU A 201 -2.35 -3.62 -3.63
N GLY A 202 -2.36 -3.67 -2.31
CA GLY A 202 -1.17 -3.42 -1.50
C GLY A 202 -0.04 -4.41 -1.74
N ALA A 203 -0.33 -5.63 -2.19
CA ALA A 203 0.71 -6.58 -2.59
C ALA A 203 1.39 -6.15 -3.90
N ALA A 204 0.64 -5.61 -4.86
CA ALA A 204 1.22 -5.06 -6.08
C ALA A 204 1.98 -3.75 -5.80
N VAL A 205 1.49 -2.92 -4.88
CA VAL A 205 2.22 -1.72 -4.41
C VAL A 205 3.52 -2.11 -3.71
N ALA A 206 3.50 -3.09 -2.80
CA ALA A 206 4.69 -3.58 -2.12
C ALA A 206 5.74 -4.11 -3.11
N LEU A 207 5.30 -4.85 -4.13
CA LEU A 207 6.19 -5.31 -5.21
C LEU A 207 6.79 -4.14 -5.99
N ALA A 208 5.98 -3.12 -6.32
CA ALA A 208 6.45 -1.94 -7.02
C ALA A 208 7.45 -1.13 -6.20
N VAL A 209 7.27 -1.04 -4.88
CA VAL A 209 8.23 -0.42 -3.94
C VAL A 209 9.56 -1.20 -3.94
N VAL A 210 9.52 -2.53 -3.77
CA VAL A 210 10.73 -3.37 -3.80
C VAL A 210 11.48 -3.17 -5.12
N LYS A 211 10.79 -3.26 -6.26
CA LYS A 211 11.38 -3.07 -7.58
C LYS A 211 12.01 -1.68 -7.73
N LYS A 212 11.36 -0.64 -7.20
CA LYS A 212 11.88 0.74 -7.23
C LYS A 212 13.18 0.85 -6.44
N LEU A 213 13.19 0.35 -5.19
CA LEU A 213 14.34 0.41 -4.29
C LEU A 213 15.55 -0.35 -4.85
N GLU A 214 15.33 -1.55 -5.41
CA GLU A 214 16.37 -2.33 -6.07
C GLU A 214 16.91 -1.63 -7.32
N ALA A 215 16.02 -1.10 -8.17
CA ALA A 215 16.42 -0.40 -9.40
C ALA A 215 17.21 0.89 -9.14
N SER A 216 16.95 1.59 -8.03
CA SER A 216 17.71 2.76 -7.61
C SER A 216 18.94 2.43 -6.76
N ASN A 217 19.20 1.14 -6.46
CA ASN A 217 20.24 0.69 -5.55
C ASN A 217 20.20 1.43 -4.19
N ASP A 218 19.00 1.59 -3.64
CA ASP A 218 18.77 2.37 -2.42
C ASP A 218 19.39 1.68 -1.20
N GLN A 219 20.48 2.24 -0.68
CA GLN A 219 21.21 1.68 0.46
C GLN A 219 20.47 1.86 1.79
N ASN A 220 19.48 2.74 1.88
CA ASN A 220 18.71 2.94 3.12
C ASN A 220 17.68 1.85 3.35
N PHE A 221 17.22 1.20 2.27
CA PHE A 221 16.08 0.28 2.27
C PHE A 221 16.35 -1.02 1.51
N VAL A 222 17.56 -1.59 1.64
CA VAL A 222 17.88 -2.90 1.05
C VAL A 222 16.85 -3.94 1.52
N PRO A 223 16.07 -4.55 0.60
CA PRO A 223 15.03 -5.51 0.98
C PRO A 223 15.62 -6.76 1.63
N THR A 224 15.16 -7.06 2.84
CA THR A 224 15.50 -8.30 3.55
C THR A 224 14.59 -9.45 3.11
N SER A 225 13.29 -9.18 2.95
CA SER A 225 12.31 -10.14 2.45
C SER A 225 11.03 -9.40 2.03
N SER A 226 10.28 -10.00 1.10
CA SER A 226 8.97 -9.52 0.69
C SER A 226 7.95 -10.65 0.65
N VAL A 227 6.79 -10.45 1.28
CA VAL A 227 5.66 -11.40 1.27
C VAL A 227 4.45 -10.71 0.66
N LEU A 228 4.13 -11.09 -0.57
CA LEU A 228 3.17 -10.39 -1.43
C LEU A 228 1.90 -11.24 -1.56
N ASN A 229 0.79 -10.79 -0.96
CA ASN A 229 -0.40 -11.62 -0.79
C ASN A 229 -1.52 -11.23 -1.77
N ALA A 230 -1.92 -12.17 -2.63
CA ALA A 230 -3.09 -12.04 -3.52
C ALA A 230 -3.09 -10.79 -4.44
N GLY A 231 -1.91 -10.31 -4.85
CA GLY A 231 -1.79 -9.15 -5.72
C GLY A 231 -2.01 -9.43 -7.22
N PRO A 232 -2.47 -8.43 -7.99
CA PRO A 232 -2.64 -8.52 -9.44
C PRO A 232 -1.31 -8.33 -10.20
N TYR A 233 -0.40 -9.29 -10.10
CA TYR A 233 0.98 -9.15 -10.62
C TYR A 233 1.10 -9.19 -12.15
N TYR A 234 0.20 -9.92 -12.82
CA TYR A 234 0.22 -10.09 -14.28
C TYR A 234 -0.95 -9.35 -14.94
N SER A 235 -0.90 -8.02 -14.90
CA SER A 235 -2.04 -7.16 -15.27
C SER A 235 -2.48 -7.34 -16.72
N SER A 236 -1.58 -7.55 -17.68
CA SER A 236 -1.96 -7.76 -19.09
C SER A 236 -2.76 -9.05 -19.29
N ALA A 237 -2.27 -10.18 -18.78
CA ALA A 237 -3.00 -11.45 -18.85
C ALA A 237 -4.36 -11.39 -18.11
N PHE A 238 -4.42 -10.59 -17.03
CA PHE A 238 -5.68 -10.34 -16.33
C PHE A 238 -6.67 -9.54 -17.17
N VAL A 239 -6.22 -8.50 -17.87
CA VAL A 239 -7.04 -7.73 -18.82
C VAL A 239 -7.51 -8.62 -19.97
N ASP A 240 -6.63 -9.43 -20.55
CA ASP A 240 -7.00 -10.38 -21.62
C ASP A 240 -8.11 -11.33 -21.15
N ARG A 241 -8.00 -11.85 -19.92
CA ARG A 241 -9.03 -12.69 -19.30
C ARG A 241 -10.35 -11.95 -19.08
N ILE A 242 -10.31 -10.69 -18.67
CA ILE A 242 -11.51 -9.86 -18.49
C ILE A 242 -12.22 -9.67 -19.82
N LEU A 243 -11.48 -9.30 -20.87
CA LEU A 243 -12.03 -9.02 -22.19
C LEU A 243 -12.56 -10.28 -22.89
N ALA A 244 -11.96 -11.44 -22.61
CA ALA A 244 -12.40 -12.72 -23.14
C ALA A 244 -13.52 -13.40 -22.32
N SER A 245 -14.00 -12.79 -21.23
CA SER A 245 -14.99 -13.42 -20.34
C SER A 245 -16.40 -13.33 -20.90
N GLU A 246 -17.01 -14.49 -21.19
CA GLU A 246 -18.42 -14.58 -21.58
C GLU A 246 -19.37 -14.64 -20.36
N THR A 247 -18.83 -14.73 -19.14
CA THR A 247 -19.61 -14.77 -17.90
C THR A 247 -19.56 -13.45 -17.14
N PRO A 248 -20.59 -13.12 -16.33
CA PRO A 248 -20.55 -11.94 -15.47
C PRO A 248 -19.32 -11.91 -14.58
N LEU A 249 -18.56 -10.83 -14.67
CA LEU A 249 -17.36 -10.63 -13.90
C LEU A 249 -17.68 -10.08 -12.50
N LYS A 250 -17.00 -10.63 -11.50
CA LYS A 250 -17.00 -10.07 -10.15
C LYS A 250 -16.05 -8.88 -10.10
N TYR A 251 -16.41 -7.86 -9.31
CA TYR A 251 -15.60 -6.66 -9.06
C TYR A 251 -15.43 -5.72 -10.28
N MET A 252 -16.39 -5.68 -11.20
CA MET A 252 -16.38 -4.72 -12.31
C MET A 252 -16.04 -3.26 -11.90
N PRO A 253 -16.55 -2.71 -10.77
CA PRO A 253 -16.18 -1.36 -10.34
C PRO A 253 -14.67 -1.13 -10.21
N THR A 254 -13.89 -2.12 -9.75
CA THR A 254 -12.43 -1.95 -9.62
C THR A 254 -11.75 -1.94 -10.98
N TYR A 255 -12.22 -2.72 -11.96
CA TYR A 255 -11.65 -2.72 -13.31
C TYR A 255 -11.92 -1.41 -14.04
N VAL A 256 -13.15 -0.89 -13.90
CA VAL A 256 -13.51 0.45 -14.39
C VAL A 256 -12.65 1.52 -13.74
N TRP A 257 -12.38 1.39 -12.43
CA TRP A 257 -11.51 2.35 -11.74
C TRP A 257 -10.06 2.32 -12.22
N VAL A 258 -9.49 1.14 -12.51
CA VAL A 258 -8.17 1.04 -13.16
C VAL A 258 -8.19 1.76 -14.52
N LEU A 259 -9.18 1.46 -15.36
CA LEU A 259 -9.34 2.09 -16.67
C LEU A 259 -9.40 3.61 -16.56
N ARG A 260 -10.24 4.13 -15.67
CA ARG A 260 -10.38 5.58 -15.43
C ARG A 260 -9.10 6.20 -14.89
N SER A 261 -8.41 5.50 -13.99
CA SER A 261 -7.11 5.96 -13.47
C SER A 261 -6.11 6.16 -14.60
N TYR A 262 -5.98 5.17 -15.48
CA TYR A 262 -5.10 5.27 -16.65
C TYR A 262 -5.58 6.36 -17.62
N ASN A 263 -6.90 6.51 -17.77
CA ASN A 263 -7.49 7.49 -18.66
C ASN A 263 -7.05 8.93 -18.36
N TRP A 264 -7.01 9.31 -17.07
CA TRP A 264 -6.56 10.65 -16.66
C TRP A 264 -5.05 10.75 -16.45
N ILE A 265 -4.38 9.71 -15.93
CA ILE A 265 -2.93 9.73 -15.68
C ILE A 265 -2.15 9.90 -16.99
N TYR A 266 -2.58 9.22 -18.06
CA TYR A 266 -1.87 9.24 -19.35
C TYR A 266 -2.52 10.16 -20.40
N GLY A 267 -3.48 10.99 -20.00
CA GLY A 267 -4.14 11.94 -20.90
C GLY A 267 -4.91 11.30 -22.06
N ILE A 268 -5.40 10.06 -21.88
CA ILE A 268 -6.21 9.35 -22.88
C ILE A 268 -7.57 10.04 -23.06
N ASN A 269 -8.13 10.60 -21.98
CA ASN A 269 -9.27 11.53 -21.97
C ASN A 269 -10.50 11.06 -22.77
N ARG A 270 -10.82 9.77 -22.74
CA ARG A 270 -12.04 9.22 -23.34
C ARG A 270 -13.19 9.21 -22.32
N PRO A 271 -14.43 9.56 -22.73
CA PRO A 271 -15.62 9.46 -21.87
C PRO A 271 -16.03 7.99 -21.64
N ASP A 272 -16.88 7.72 -20.64
CA ASP A 272 -17.31 6.34 -20.34
C ASP A 272 -18.04 5.69 -21.50
N ASN A 273 -18.85 6.44 -22.26
CA ASN A 273 -19.56 5.94 -23.44
C ASN A 273 -18.63 5.59 -24.62
N TYR A 274 -17.33 5.84 -24.52
CA TYR A 274 -16.34 5.28 -25.44
C TYR A 274 -16.06 3.81 -25.12
N TYR A 275 -16.08 3.43 -23.85
CA TYR A 275 -15.70 2.09 -23.36
C TYR A 275 -16.91 1.18 -23.08
N PHE A 276 -18.05 1.75 -22.71
CA PHE A 276 -19.25 1.03 -22.27
C PHE A 276 -20.47 1.41 -23.11
N ASN A 277 -21.41 0.46 -23.27
CA ASN A 277 -22.72 0.74 -23.86
C ASN A 277 -23.65 1.42 -22.85
N GLU A 278 -24.77 1.99 -23.32
CA GLU A 278 -25.86 2.43 -22.43
C GLU A 278 -26.72 1.23 -22.03
N PRO A 279 -27.23 1.17 -20.77
CA PRO A 279 -27.19 2.21 -19.74
C PRO A 279 -25.93 2.25 -18.87
N ALA A 280 -25.00 1.29 -19.03
CA ALA A 280 -23.82 1.17 -18.15
C ALA A 280 -22.94 2.42 -18.15
N ALA A 281 -22.73 3.06 -19.30
CA ALA A 281 -22.00 4.32 -19.40
C ALA A 281 -22.68 5.45 -18.61
N GLY A 282 -24.00 5.58 -18.71
CA GLY A 282 -24.79 6.56 -17.96
C GLY A 282 -24.81 6.32 -16.45
N ASP A 283 -24.81 5.06 -16.01
CA ASP A 283 -24.76 4.70 -14.59
C ASP A 283 -23.38 4.99 -13.99
N LEU A 284 -22.32 4.57 -14.69
CA LEU A 284 -20.94 4.86 -14.30
C LEU A 284 -20.65 6.37 -14.22
N SER A 285 -21.29 7.18 -15.08
CA SER A 285 -21.14 8.64 -15.07
C SER A 285 -21.75 9.29 -13.82
N LYS A 286 -22.76 8.66 -13.20
CA LYS A 286 -23.44 9.16 -11.99
C LYS A 286 -22.77 8.65 -10.72
N ASP A 287 -22.35 7.39 -10.73
CA ASP A 287 -21.69 6.74 -9.60
C ASP A 287 -20.47 5.96 -10.10
N ALA A 288 -19.29 6.39 -9.64
CA ALA A 288 -18.04 5.77 -10.05
C ALA A 288 -17.83 4.35 -9.50
N GLU A 289 -18.63 3.97 -8.51
CA GLU A 289 -18.64 2.65 -7.87
C GLU A 289 -19.86 1.81 -8.33
N ALA A 290 -20.63 2.26 -9.32
CA ALA A 290 -21.82 1.57 -9.81
C ALA A 290 -21.50 0.13 -10.22
N GLU A 291 -22.33 -0.81 -9.74
CA GLU A 291 -22.25 -2.20 -10.16
C GLU A 291 -22.81 -2.35 -11.58
N ILE A 292 -21.94 -2.67 -12.53
CA ILE A 292 -22.32 -3.01 -13.90
C ILE A 292 -21.98 -4.46 -14.21
N THR A 293 -22.77 -5.09 -15.08
CA THR A 293 -22.40 -6.35 -15.72
C THR A 293 -21.32 -6.10 -16.78
N HIS A 294 -20.59 -7.14 -17.18
CA HIS A 294 -19.61 -7.05 -18.28
C HIS A 294 -20.33 -6.54 -19.55
N ASP A 295 -20.04 -5.29 -19.95
CA ASP A 295 -20.67 -4.61 -21.10
C ASP A 295 -19.69 -3.65 -21.83
N PRO A 296 -18.54 -4.16 -22.33
CA PRO A 296 -17.65 -3.36 -23.15
C PRO A 296 -18.20 -3.15 -24.57
N LYS A 297 -17.74 -2.09 -25.24
CA LYS A 297 -17.93 -1.86 -26.68
C LYS A 297 -16.96 -2.64 -27.56
#